data_AF-A0A251UF00-F1
#
_entry.id   AF-A0A251UF00-F1
#
_cell.length_a   1.000
_cell.length_b   1.000
_cell.length_c   1.000
_cell.angle_alpha   90.00
_cell.angle_beta   90.00
_cell.angle_gamma   90.00
#
_symmetry.space_group_name_H-M   'P 1'
#
loop_
_entity.id
_entity.type
_entity.pdbx_description
1 polymer ?
#
loop_
_entity_poly.entity_id
_entity_poly.type
_entity_poly.pdbx_seq_one_letter_code
_entity_poly.pdbx_strand_id
1 'polypeptide(L)'
;MIWGDQLPYKDSVKIVDGNKLWFVRLKKTDVGHVLADGFTKVVRDSCIRKNNYLMFQSFGQSSFFLMVFKSFVHQYCFISKITPDKRRYCHG
;
A
#
# COMPACT_ATOMS: atom_id res chain seq x y z
N MET A 1 -0.21 14.32 -3.44
CA MET A 1 -1.15 13.40 -2.76
C MET A 1 -1.84 12.59 -3.84
N ILE A 2 -1.90 11.25 -3.76
CA ILE A 2 -2.41 10.37 -4.85
C ILE A 2 -3.87 10.69 -5.23
N TRP A 3 -4.55 11.49 -4.42
CA TRP A 3 -6.00 11.62 -4.40
C TRP A 3 -6.55 13.04 -4.58
N GLY A 4 -5.70 14.07 -4.71
CA GLY A 4 -6.16 15.46 -4.80
C GLY A 4 -7.18 15.84 -3.71
N ASP A 5 -8.10 16.75 -4.05
CA ASP A 5 -9.18 17.24 -3.17
C ASP A 5 -10.49 16.42 -3.26
N GLN A 6 -10.60 15.55 -4.27
CA GLN A 6 -11.77 14.73 -4.54
C GLN A 6 -11.42 13.25 -4.45
N LEU A 7 -11.63 12.70 -3.24
CA LEU A 7 -11.71 11.26 -3.04
C LEU A 7 -13.12 10.79 -3.42
N PRO A 8 -13.28 9.59 -3.99
CA PRO A 8 -14.60 9.02 -4.14
C PRO A 8 -15.11 8.59 -2.76
N TYR A 9 -15.90 9.45 -2.12
CA TYR A 9 -16.36 9.32 -0.72
C TYR A 9 -17.38 8.17 -0.47
N LYS A 10 -17.32 7.10 -1.26
CA LYS A 10 -18.02 5.83 -1.01
C LYS A 10 -17.13 4.59 -1.19
N ASP A 11 -15.86 4.76 -1.56
CA ASP A 11 -15.14 3.67 -2.19
C ASP A 11 -14.30 2.85 -1.21
N SER A 12 -14.46 1.53 -1.40
CA SER A 12 -13.48 0.58 -0.94
C SER A 12 -12.30 0.61 -1.90
N VAL A 13 -11.09 0.56 -1.37
CA VAL A 13 -9.91 0.27 -2.17
C VAL A 13 -9.75 -1.23 -2.31
N LYS A 14 -9.30 -1.65 -3.48
CA LYS A 14 -8.87 -3.02 -3.73
C LYS A 14 -7.43 -3.17 -3.26
N ILE A 15 -7.18 -4.12 -2.38
CA ILE A 15 -5.84 -4.51 -1.94
C ILE A 15 -5.57 -5.93 -2.45
N VAL A 16 -4.39 -6.14 -3.04
CA VAL A 16 -3.97 -7.42 -3.63
C VAL A 16 -2.63 -7.84 -3.06
N ASP A 17 -2.50 -9.12 -2.69
CA ASP A 17 -1.28 -9.77 -2.23
C ASP A 17 -1.21 -11.19 -2.83
N GLY A 18 -0.44 -11.34 -3.92
CA GLY A 18 -0.45 -12.56 -4.73
C GLY A 18 -1.87 -12.91 -5.21
N ASN A 19 -2.36 -14.09 -4.80
CA ASN A 19 -3.72 -14.57 -5.16
C ASN A 19 -4.81 -14.07 -4.19
N LYS A 20 -4.47 -13.29 -3.18
CA LYS A 20 -5.43 -12.76 -2.21
C LYS A 20 -5.89 -11.38 -2.62
N LEU A 21 -7.17 -11.11 -2.39
CA LEU A 21 -7.83 -9.86 -2.74
C LEU A 21 -8.79 -9.46 -1.63
N TRP A 22 -8.73 -8.19 -1.23
CA TRP A 22 -9.65 -7.60 -0.27
C TRP A 22 -10.18 -6.27 -0.77
N PHE A 23 -11.45 -5.99 -0.46
CA PHE A 23 -12.03 -4.66 -0.57
C PHE A 23 -12.02 -4.04 0.82
N VAL A 24 -11.37 -2.89 0.96
CA VAL A 24 -11.19 -2.20 2.24
C VAL A 24 -11.77 -0.81 2.17
N ARG A 25 -12.71 -0.50 3.05
CA ARG A 25 -13.36 0.81 3.10
C ARG A 25 -12.38 1.87 3.60
N LEU A 26 -12.30 2.99 2.88
CA LEU A 26 -11.65 4.19 3.38
C LEU A 26 -12.64 4.99 4.24
N LYS A 27 -12.19 5.44 5.41
CA LYS A 27 -12.93 6.39 6.24
C LYS A 27 -12.11 7.66 6.42
N LYS A 28 -12.78 8.80 6.31
CA LYS A 28 -12.22 10.09 6.73
C LYS A 28 -12.47 10.25 8.22
N THR A 29 -11.43 10.59 8.97
CA THR A 29 -11.47 10.93 10.39
C THR A 29 -10.84 12.31 10.57
N ASP A 30 -10.94 12.86 11.78
CA ASP A 30 -10.39 14.18 12.11
C ASP A 30 -8.85 14.24 11.96
N VAL A 31 -8.19 13.08 11.99
CA VAL A 31 -6.73 12.94 11.87
C VAL A 31 -6.27 12.51 10.47
N GLY A 32 -7.20 12.34 9.53
CA GLY A 32 -6.91 11.98 8.13
C GLY A 32 -7.69 10.77 7.63
N HIS A 33 -7.15 10.10 6.61
CA HIS A 33 -7.80 8.95 5.98
C HIS A 33 -7.27 7.65 6.59
N VAL A 34 -8.18 6.75 6.97
CA VAL A 34 -7.84 5.46 7.55
C VAL A 34 -8.42 4.30 6.73
N LEU A 35 -7.67 3.21 6.65
CA LEU A 35 -8.16 1.91 6.17
C LEU A 35 -9.02 1.30 7.29
N ALA A 36 -10.32 1.18 7.04
CA ALA A 36 -11.30 0.77 8.04
C ALA A 36 -11.80 -0.65 7.77
N ASP A 37 -13.09 -0.80 7.51
CA ASP A 37 -13.76 -2.09 7.34
C ASP A 37 -13.07 -2.93 6.27
N GLY A 38 -12.83 -4.20 6.57
CA GLY A 38 -12.06 -5.11 5.71
C GLY A 38 -10.56 -5.13 6.00
N PHE A 39 -9.98 -4.08 6.59
CA PHE A 39 -8.54 -4.04 6.86
C PHE A 39 -8.09 -5.08 7.88
N THR A 40 -8.89 -5.37 8.90
CA THR A 40 -8.60 -6.44 9.88
C THR A 40 -8.46 -7.81 9.20
N LYS A 41 -9.21 -8.04 8.11
CA LYS A 41 -9.08 -9.28 7.31
C LYS A 41 -7.76 -9.32 6.56
N VAL A 42 -7.31 -8.20 6.00
CA VAL A 42 -5.96 -8.08 5.39
C VAL A 42 -4.88 -8.43 6.42
N VAL A 43 -4.95 -7.83 7.61
CA VAL A 43 -3.98 -8.06 8.69
C VAL A 43 -3.89 -9.54 9.06
N ARG A 44 -5.05 -10.18 9.25
CA ARG A 44 -5.13 -11.60 9.61
C ARG A 44 -4.65 -12.51 8.48
N ASP A 45 -5.19 -12.33 7.29
CA ASP A 45 -4.96 -13.24 6.17
C ASP A 45 -3.52 -13.13 5.62
N SER A 46 -2.86 -11.97 5.77
CA SER A 46 -1.43 -11.76 5.43
C SER A 46 -0.48 -11.92 6.64
N CYS A 47 -0.98 -12.39 7.79
CA CYS A 47 -0.18 -12.63 9.01
C CYS A 47 0.63 -11.40 9.45
N ILE A 48 0.09 -10.19 9.26
CA ILE A 48 0.74 -8.92 9.61
C ILE A 48 0.80 -8.81 11.14
N ARG A 49 1.99 -8.46 11.65
CA ARG A 49 2.25 -8.29 13.08
C ARG A 49 2.67 -6.86 13.40
N LYS A 50 2.61 -6.52 14.69
CA LYS A 50 3.16 -5.26 15.21
C LYS A 50 4.60 -5.06 14.70
N ASN A 51 4.91 -3.82 14.33
CA ASN A 51 6.19 -3.37 13.76
C ASN A 51 6.52 -3.91 12.36
N ASN A 52 5.62 -4.62 11.68
CA ASN A 52 5.79 -4.88 10.25
C ASN A 52 5.55 -3.58 9.47
N TYR A 53 6.31 -3.41 8.39
CA TYR A 53 6.11 -2.29 7.48
C TYR A 53 5.23 -2.75 6.32
N LEU A 54 4.26 -1.91 5.97
CA LEU A 54 3.34 -2.14 4.86
C LEU A 54 3.65 -1.13 3.77
N MET A 55 3.90 -1.61 2.56
CA MET A 55 4.01 -0.77 1.38
C MET A 55 2.81 -1.03 0.47
N PHE A 56 2.10 0.05 0.15
CA PHE A 56 1.00 0.05 -0.79
C PHE A 56 1.48 0.66 -2.11
N GLN A 57 1.60 -0.17 -3.14
CA GLN A 57 1.92 0.29 -4.49
C GLN A 57 0.63 0.45 -5.28
N SER A 58 0.29 1.68 -5.66
CA SER A 58 -0.89 1.95 -6.49
C SER A 58 -0.75 1.34 -7.88
N PHE A 59 -1.77 0.64 -8.35
CA PHE A 59 -1.95 0.28 -9.75
C PHE A 59 -3.34 0.76 -10.19
N GLY A 60 -3.39 1.95 -10.77
CA GLY A 60 -4.64 2.66 -11.02
C GLY A 60 -5.15 3.44 -9.82
N GLN A 61 -6.38 3.93 -9.93
CA GLN A 61 -6.96 4.92 -9.01
C GLN A 61 -7.65 4.33 -7.79
N SER A 62 -7.69 3.03 -7.54
CA SER A 62 -8.32 2.52 -6.30
C SER A 62 -7.83 1.13 -5.93
N SER A 63 -6.71 0.73 -6.52
CA SER A 63 -6.17 -0.60 -6.40
C SER A 63 -4.69 -0.55 -5.99
N PHE A 64 -4.32 -1.40 -5.04
CA PHE A 64 -3.01 -1.41 -4.42
C PHE A 64 -2.45 -2.82 -4.32
N PHE A 65 -1.19 -3.00 -4.70
CA PHE A 65 -0.43 -4.17 -4.31
C PHE A 65 0.11 -3.93 -2.90
N LEU A 66 -0.07 -4.93 -2.04
CA LEU A 66 0.44 -4.95 -0.68
C LEU A 66 1.74 -5.72 -0.63
N MET A 67 2.79 -5.08 -0.12
CA MET A 67 4.04 -5.74 0.26
C MET A 67 4.24 -5.60 1.77
N VAL A 68 4.54 -6.71 2.44
CA VAL A 68 4.74 -6.77 3.89
C VAL A 68 6.20 -7.06 4.19
N PHE A 69 6.86 -6.14 4.89
CA PHE A 69 8.24 -6.30 5.35
C PHE A 69 8.24 -6.62 6.85
N LYS A 70 8.80 -7.78 7.21
CA LYS A 70 8.80 -8.25 8.60
C LYS A 70 9.81 -7.47 9.45
N SER A 71 9.44 -7.20 10.69
CA SER A 71 10.20 -6.37 11.63
C SER A 71 11.62 -6.87 11.94
N PHE A 72 11.84 -8.19 11.97
CA PHE A 72 13.15 -8.77 12.28
C PHE A 72 14.18 -8.63 11.16
N VAL A 73 13.76 -8.25 9.95
CA VAL A 73 14.67 -7.94 8.84
C VAL A 73 15.38 -6.59 9.09
N HIS A 74 14.92 -5.80 10.08
CA HIS A 74 15.21 -4.37 10.16
C HIS A 74 16.48 -3.98 10.95
N GLN A 75 17.20 -4.90 11.60
CA GLN A 75 18.42 -4.48 12.31
C GLN A 75 19.47 -3.88 11.37
N TYR A 76 19.42 -4.15 10.06
CA TYR A 76 20.40 -3.65 9.08
C TYR A 76 19.80 -3.30 7.70
N CYS A 77 18.50 -3.00 7.61
CA CYS A 77 17.86 -2.71 6.32
C CYS A 77 17.32 -1.28 6.23
N PHE A 78 17.45 -0.67 5.06
CA PHE A 78 16.84 0.60 4.70
C PHE A 78 15.97 0.42 3.44
N ILE A 79 14.81 1.08 3.39
CA ILE A 79 13.97 1.13 2.19
C ILE A 79 14.38 2.37 1.41
N SER A 80 14.99 2.18 0.24
CA SER A 80 15.36 3.28 -0.67
C SER A 80 14.52 3.22 -1.95
N LYS A 81 14.17 4.38 -2.50
CA LYS A 81 13.47 4.52 -3.78
C LYS A 81 14.44 5.03 -4.82
N ILE A 82 14.77 4.20 -5.81
CA ILE A 82 15.52 4.61 -6.99
C ILE A 82 14.51 4.81 -8.12
N THR A 83 14.46 6.00 -8.69
CA THR A 83 13.64 6.27 -9.88
C THR A 83 14.60 6.26 -11.08
N PRO A 84 14.48 5.31 -12.02
CA PRO A 84 15.33 5.30 -13.20
C PRO A 84 15.12 6.59 -14.00
N ASP A 85 16.21 7.23 -14.39
CA ASP A 85 16.14 8.38 -15.29
C ASP A 85 15.66 7.89 -16.66
N LYS A 86 14.61 8.53 -17.22
CA LYS A 86 14.04 8.13 -18.51
C LYS A 86 14.99 8.39 -19.68
N ARG A 87 16.15 9.00 -19.44
CA ARG A 87 17.16 9.31 -20.45
C ARG A 87 18.44 8.53 -20.17
N ARG A 88 18.59 7.38 -20.82
CA ARG A 88 19.84 6.78 -21.38
C ARG A 88 19.68 5.27 -21.54
N TYR A 89 18.97 4.88 -22.59
CA TYR A 89 19.49 3.78 -23.39
C TYR A 89 20.39 4.44 -24.44
N CYS A 90 21.68 4.52 -24.14
CA CYS A 90 22.67 4.73 -25.18
C CYS A 90 22.77 3.40 -25.93
N HIS A 91 22.40 3.42 -27.21
CA HIS A 91 22.77 2.37 -28.15
C HIS A 91 24.30 2.19 -28.09
N GLY A 92 24.73 0.97 -27.80
CA GLY A 92 26.03 0.42 -28.13
C GLY A 92 25.81 -0.78 -29.04
#